data_AF-A0A960X3X4-F1
#
_entry.id   AF-A0A960X3X4-F1
#
_cell.length_a   1.000
_cell.length_b   1.000
_cell.length_c   1.000
_cell.angle_alpha   90.00
_cell.angle_beta   90.00
_cell.angle_gamma   90.00
#
_symmetry.space_group_name_H-M   'P 1'
#
loop_
_entity.id
_entity.type
_entity.pdbx_description
1 polymer ?
#
loop_
_entity_poly.entity_id
_entity_poly.type
_entity_poly.pdbx_seq_one_letter_code
_entity_poly.pdbx_strand_id
1 'polypeptide(L)'
;MSPPTNRRQLLEAIFAARNGIADLSWKSATGGQSDDADVARLSSELSSLIDGYRSTLVSIPVSRCPFTGEPWNRKTDISGLDGLWWDFEAPVRVAERVPASFVALTGSLQVGRTVEDFPFLCKPGPEVPYVLPYLLRIPGIRAVLSRVAIGRHTGTAITYFSQNPASGFPLPSEWGSSRNVFLAASGGLVTTQDHVPEEAFDYDLKPYLEDGRLLWIAPEDAELTLRSGIADCPYVDLPGRRSLLFISRGKVWTSEDPPPMPDKFADIPMVDFSDVMAEIETEAASSKPTKSTTTRRCPHCGEAVRAGAKFCGHCGKNITVPADNLCPACGGKVAPKAKFCGHCGHRMEKP
;
A
#
# COMPACT_ATOMS: atom_id res chain seq x y z
N MET A 1 -9.10 -7.98 -28.52
CA MET A 1 -8.32 -9.21 -28.28
C MET A 1 -8.59 -9.64 -26.84
N SER A 2 -8.71 -10.93 -26.56
CA SER A 2 -8.79 -11.39 -25.17
C SER A 2 -7.49 -11.04 -24.44
N PRO A 3 -7.53 -10.66 -23.15
CA PRO A 3 -6.32 -10.32 -22.42
C PRO A 3 -5.38 -11.52 -22.34
N PRO A 4 -4.05 -11.30 -22.33
CA PRO A 4 -3.08 -12.37 -22.13
C PRO A 4 -3.32 -13.07 -20.78
N THR A 5 -3.05 -14.38 -20.71
CA THR A 5 -3.32 -15.19 -19.50
C THR A 5 -2.09 -15.45 -18.64
N ASN A 6 -0.88 -15.15 -19.16
CA ASN A 6 0.37 -15.29 -18.41
C ASN A 6 0.68 -13.99 -17.63
N ARG A 7 1.03 -14.11 -16.34
CA ARG A 7 1.42 -13.00 -15.45
C ARG A 7 2.41 -12.03 -16.09
N ARG A 8 3.49 -12.53 -16.70
CA ARG A 8 4.54 -11.69 -17.30
C ARG A 8 4.00 -10.86 -18.48
N GLN A 9 3.26 -11.50 -19.37
CA GLN A 9 2.64 -10.81 -20.52
C GLN A 9 1.60 -9.79 -20.07
N LEU A 10 0.84 -10.09 -19.00
CA LEU A 10 -0.07 -9.13 -18.37
C LEU A 10 0.69 -7.91 -17.83
N LEU A 11 1.78 -8.11 -17.10
CA LEU A 11 2.59 -7.00 -16.57
C LEU A 11 3.19 -6.14 -17.69
N GLU A 12 3.77 -6.77 -18.72
CA GLU A 12 4.30 -6.08 -19.90
C GLU A 12 3.22 -5.23 -20.59
N ALA A 13 2.03 -5.78 -20.79
CA ALA A 13 0.89 -5.06 -21.37
C ALA A 13 0.37 -3.93 -20.46
N ILE A 14 0.31 -4.15 -19.14
CA ILE A 14 -0.12 -3.14 -18.17
C ILE A 14 0.85 -1.95 -18.17
N PHE A 15 2.16 -2.21 -18.15
CA PHE A 15 3.15 -1.13 -18.17
C PHE A 15 3.10 -0.36 -19.50
N ALA A 16 2.92 -1.05 -20.63
CA ALA A 16 2.73 -0.40 -21.93
C ALA A 16 1.48 0.49 -21.94
N ALA A 17 0.35 0.01 -21.43
CA ALA A 17 -0.90 0.78 -21.33
C ALA A 17 -0.77 1.99 -20.40
N ARG A 18 -0.13 1.82 -19.22
CA ARG A 18 0.14 2.93 -18.28
C ARG A 18 1.02 4.02 -18.92
N ASN A 19 2.08 3.63 -19.63
CA ASN A 19 2.94 4.58 -20.35
C ASN A 19 2.17 5.30 -21.46
N GLY A 20 1.38 4.58 -22.25
CA GLY A 20 0.56 5.18 -23.31
C GLY A 20 -0.44 6.21 -22.76
N ILE A 21 -1.09 5.93 -21.63
CA ILE A 21 -1.99 6.89 -20.96
C ILE A 21 -1.22 8.12 -20.47
N ALA A 22 -0.04 7.92 -19.86
CA ALA A 22 0.80 9.02 -19.38
C ALA A 22 1.27 9.93 -20.53
N ASP A 23 1.70 9.34 -21.65
CA ASP A 23 2.15 10.07 -22.84
C ASP A 23 1.00 10.89 -23.47
N LEU A 24 -0.20 10.31 -23.58
CA LEU A 24 -1.38 11.04 -24.06
C LEU A 24 -1.77 12.19 -23.12
N SER A 25 -1.71 11.94 -21.81
CA SER A 25 -1.97 12.98 -20.80
C SER A 25 -0.96 14.13 -20.88
N TRP A 26 0.31 13.82 -21.13
CA TRP A 26 1.37 14.83 -21.30
C TRP A 26 1.18 15.65 -22.58
N LYS A 27 0.85 14.99 -23.71
CA LYS A 27 0.55 15.67 -24.97
C LYS A 27 -0.63 16.64 -24.83
N SER A 28 -1.68 16.23 -24.13
CA SER A 28 -2.82 17.09 -23.79
C SER A 28 -2.38 18.35 -23.02
N ALA A 29 -1.57 18.16 -21.97
CA ALA A 29 -1.10 19.23 -21.11
C ALA A 29 -0.16 20.22 -21.82
N THR A 30 0.50 19.80 -22.90
CA THR A 30 1.45 20.62 -23.69
C THR A 30 0.85 21.21 -24.96
N GLY A 31 -0.48 21.20 -25.10
CA GLY A 31 -1.20 21.84 -26.22
C GLY A 31 -1.31 20.98 -27.48
N GLY A 32 -0.89 19.71 -27.42
CA GLY A 32 -1.19 18.72 -28.45
C GLY A 32 -2.63 18.21 -28.35
N GLN A 33 -3.23 17.84 -29.48
CA GLN A 33 -4.52 17.13 -29.47
C GLN A 33 -4.36 15.77 -28.78
N SER A 34 -4.96 15.62 -27.59
CA SER A 34 -5.24 14.31 -27.02
C SER A 34 -6.61 13.86 -27.51
N ASP A 35 -6.67 12.69 -28.14
CA ASP A 35 -7.96 12.08 -28.45
C ASP A 35 -8.52 11.46 -27.15
N ASP A 36 -9.57 12.07 -26.59
CA ASP A 36 -10.31 11.56 -25.44
C ASP A 36 -10.76 10.10 -25.65
N ALA A 37 -11.00 9.69 -26.91
CA ALA A 37 -11.36 8.33 -27.26
C ALA A 37 -10.20 7.34 -27.06
N ASP A 38 -8.96 7.74 -27.36
CA ASP A 38 -7.78 6.90 -27.15
C ASP A 38 -7.47 6.71 -25.67
N VAL A 39 -7.58 7.78 -24.86
CA VAL A 39 -7.42 7.68 -23.41
C VAL A 39 -8.49 6.76 -22.81
N ALA A 40 -9.74 6.88 -23.25
CA ALA A 40 -10.82 6.02 -22.80
C ALA A 40 -10.60 4.54 -23.20
N ARG A 41 -10.14 4.30 -24.43
CA ARG A 41 -9.83 2.96 -24.93
C ARG A 41 -8.71 2.30 -24.13
N LEU A 42 -7.58 2.99 -23.96
CA LEU A 42 -6.44 2.47 -23.18
C LEU A 42 -6.79 2.29 -21.69
N SER A 43 -7.62 3.17 -21.13
CA SER A 43 -8.11 3.02 -19.75
C SER A 43 -8.97 1.77 -19.58
N SER A 44 -9.85 1.48 -20.54
CA SER A 44 -10.69 0.27 -20.55
C SER A 44 -9.84 -1.00 -20.69
N GLU A 45 -8.85 -0.96 -21.59
CA GLU A 45 -7.87 -2.04 -21.76
C GLU A 45 -7.06 -2.28 -20.48
N LEU A 46 -6.53 -1.22 -19.88
CA LEU A 46 -5.80 -1.27 -18.61
C LEU A 46 -6.64 -1.88 -17.49
N SER A 47 -7.92 -1.50 -17.35
CA SER A 47 -8.81 -2.11 -16.36
C SER A 47 -8.95 -3.62 -16.58
N SER A 48 -9.11 -4.05 -17.84
CA SER A 48 -9.25 -5.47 -18.17
C SER A 48 -7.97 -6.26 -17.88
N LEU A 49 -6.81 -5.66 -18.18
CA LEU A 49 -5.50 -6.26 -17.88
C LEU A 49 -5.24 -6.35 -16.38
N ILE A 50 -5.60 -5.33 -15.59
CA ILE A 50 -5.48 -5.34 -14.13
C ILE A 50 -6.37 -6.42 -13.52
N ASP A 51 -7.59 -6.60 -14.03
CA ASP A 51 -8.48 -7.67 -13.57
C ASP A 51 -7.93 -9.06 -13.95
N GLY A 52 -7.31 -9.18 -15.13
CA GLY A 52 -6.50 -10.34 -15.50
C GLY A 52 -5.35 -10.60 -14.51
N TYR A 53 -4.57 -9.58 -14.16
CA TYR A 53 -3.48 -9.69 -13.18
C TYR A 53 -4.00 -10.14 -11.80
N ARG A 54 -5.11 -9.58 -11.31
CA ARG A 54 -5.74 -10.01 -10.04
C ARG A 54 -6.08 -11.50 -10.04
N SER A 55 -6.49 -12.04 -11.18
CA SER A 55 -6.80 -13.47 -11.30
C SER A 55 -5.58 -14.38 -11.16
N THR A 56 -4.37 -13.84 -11.39
CA THR A 56 -3.09 -14.59 -11.25
C THR A 56 -2.59 -14.64 -9.81
N LEU A 57 -3.13 -13.82 -8.90
CA LEU A 57 -2.71 -13.81 -7.50
C LEU A 57 -3.11 -15.12 -6.81
N VAL A 58 -2.14 -15.74 -6.15
CA VAL A 58 -2.32 -17.02 -5.47
C VAL A 58 -2.65 -16.79 -4.00
N SER A 59 -3.58 -17.58 -3.47
CA SER A 59 -3.89 -17.57 -2.04
C SER A 59 -2.80 -18.35 -1.30
N ILE A 60 -2.04 -17.65 -0.46
CA ILE A 60 -0.96 -18.24 0.35
C ILE A 60 -1.33 -18.21 1.82
N PRO A 61 -0.85 -19.18 2.61
CA PRO A 61 -0.98 -19.12 4.05
C PRO A 61 -0.06 -18.02 4.60
N VAL A 62 -0.63 -17.02 5.29
CA VAL A 62 0.10 -15.85 5.80
C VAL A 62 0.25 -15.90 7.30
N SER A 63 -0.77 -16.29 8.05
CA SER A 63 -0.70 -16.28 9.51
C SER A 63 -1.78 -17.15 10.14
N ARG A 64 -1.78 -17.28 11.47
CA ARG A 64 -2.87 -17.90 12.23
C ARG A 64 -3.23 -16.98 13.38
N CYS A 65 -4.53 -16.72 13.56
CA CYS A 65 -4.99 -15.86 14.64
C CYS A 65 -4.63 -16.49 16.01
N PRO A 66 -3.90 -15.79 16.89
CA PRO A 66 -3.48 -16.34 18.18
C PRO A 66 -4.60 -16.42 19.23
N PHE A 67 -5.81 -15.99 18.88
CA PHE A 67 -6.98 -15.99 19.76
C PHE A 67 -8.04 -17.00 19.34
N THR A 68 -8.34 -17.08 18.05
CA THR A 68 -9.35 -18.00 17.51
C THR A 68 -8.72 -19.28 16.95
N GLY A 69 -7.42 -19.27 16.69
CA GLY A 69 -6.74 -20.35 15.99
C GLY A 69 -7.07 -20.43 14.50
N GLU A 70 -7.87 -19.52 13.94
CA GLU A 70 -8.22 -19.56 12.51
C GLU A 70 -6.99 -19.26 11.63
N PRO A 71 -6.68 -20.11 10.63
CA PRO A 71 -5.65 -19.78 9.65
C PRO A 71 -6.12 -18.61 8.78
N TRP A 72 -5.17 -17.77 8.41
CA TRP A 72 -5.39 -16.62 7.54
C TRP A 72 -4.54 -16.75 6.28
N ASN A 73 -5.25 -16.90 5.16
CA ASN A 73 -4.66 -16.92 3.84
C ASN A 73 -4.94 -15.59 3.12
N ARG A 74 -4.05 -15.21 2.21
CA ARG A 74 -4.18 -13.97 1.46
C ARG A 74 -3.70 -14.13 0.02
N LYS A 75 -4.41 -13.51 -0.93
CA LYS A 75 -3.98 -13.39 -2.32
C LYS A 75 -2.78 -12.46 -2.44
N THR A 76 -1.66 -13.04 -2.81
CA THR A 76 -0.36 -12.37 -2.85
C THR A 76 0.37 -12.71 -4.14
N ASP A 77 1.11 -11.75 -4.68
CA ASP A 77 2.04 -12.04 -5.77
C ASP A 77 3.39 -12.49 -5.19
N ILE A 78 3.57 -13.80 -5.11
CA ILE A 78 4.80 -14.42 -4.63
C ILE A 78 5.78 -14.77 -5.76
N SER A 79 5.52 -14.38 -7.01
CA SER A 79 6.40 -14.75 -8.13
C SER A 79 7.68 -13.93 -8.16
N GLY A 80 7.63 -12.69 -7.65
CA GLY A 80 8.72 -11.72 -7.65
C GLY A 80 8.23 -10.31 -7.30
N LEU A 81 9.16 -9.37 -7.10
CA LEU A 81 8.85 -7.99 -6.73
C LEU A 81 8.38 -7.12 -7.91
N ASP A 82 8.44 -7.64 -9.13
CA ASP A 82 7.97 -7.01 -10.37
C ASP A 82 6.43 -6.99 -10.52
N GLY A 83 5.72 -7.69 -9.64
CA GLY A 83 4.27 -7.75 -9.61
C GLY A 83 3.64 -6.48 -9.04
N LEU A 84 2.48 -6.07 -9.57
CA LEU A 84 1.73 -4.91 -9.08
C LEU A 84 1.23 -5.05 -7.63
N TRP A 85 1.32 -6.24 -7.02
CA TRP A 85 1.14 -6.37 -5.58
C TRP A 85 2.23 -5.60 -4.81
N TRP A 86 3.42 -5.43 -5.38
CA TRP A 86 4.55 -4.75 -4.74
C TRP A 86 4.70 -3.29 -5.17
N ASP A 87 3.78 -2.76 -5.99
CA ASP A 87 3.69 -1.35 -6.36
C ASP A 87 3.29 -0.52 -5.13
N PHE A 88 4.28 0.11 -4.49
CA PHE A 88 4.10 0.79 -3.20
C PHE A 88 3.06 1.89 -3.27
N GLU A 89 3.07 2.68 -4.34
CA GLU A 89 2.13 3.79 -4.49
C GLU A 89 0.75 3.29 -4.90
N ALA A 90 0.72 2.30 -5.80
CA ALA A 90 -0.50 1.90 -6.48
C ALA A 90 -0.69 0.37 -6.50
N PRO A 91 -0.82 -0.27 -5.32
CA PRO A 91 -0.82 -1.71 -5.21
C PRO A 91 -2.11 -2.32 -5.77
N VAL A 92 -1.98 -3.36 -6.60
CA VAL A 92 -3.13 -4.15 -7.05
C VAL A 92 -3.42 -5.26 -6.06
N ARG A 93 -4.47 -5.04 -5.25
CA ARG A 93 -4.99 -5.99 -4.27
C ARG A 93 -6.31 -6.60 -4.75
N VAL A 94 -6.68 -7.74 -4.16
CA VAL A 94 -8.03 -8.31 -4.23
C VAL A 94 -8.73 -8.01 -2.90
N ALA A 95 -10.00 -7.63 -2.95
CA ALA A 95 -10.79 -7.47 -1.74
C ALA A 95 -11.06 -8.85 -1.13
N GLU A 96 -10.52 -9.09 0.06
CA GLU A 96 -10.65 -10.36 0.77
C GLU A 96 -11.19 -10.12 2.18
N ARG A 97 -11.85 -11.13 2.73
CA ARG A 97 -12.27 -11.09 4.14
C ARG A 97 -11.01 -11.23 5.01
N VAL A 98 -10.82 -10.28 5.91
CA VAL A 98 -9.79 -10.37 6.95
C VAL A 98 -10.38 -10.97 8.24
N PRO A 99 -9.58 -11.61 9.09
CA PRO A 99 -10.01 -12.05 10.42
C PRO A 99 -10.58 -10.89 11.23
N ALA A 100 -11.60 -11.16 12.04
CA ALA A 100 -12.21 -10.13 12.91
C ALA A 100 -11.20 -9.52 13.90
N SER A 101 -10.17 -10.28 14.24
CA SER A 101 -9.06 -9.86 15.10
C SER A 101 -7.96 -9.12 14.36
N PHE A 102 -8.02 -8.94 13.04
CA PHE A 102 -6.94 -8.32 12.27
C PHE A 102 -6.71 -6.85 12.66
N VAL A 103 -5.46 -6.49 12.93
CA VAL A 103 -5.04 -5.11 13.22
C VAL A 103 -4.19 -4.55 12.09
N ALA A 104 -3.12 -5.24 11.71
CA ALA A 104 -2.18 -4.79 10.67
C ALA A 104 -1.38 -5.96 10.08
N LEU A 105 -0.88 -5.78 8.86
CA LEU A 105 0.09 -6.65 8.20
C LEU A 105 1.26 -5.80 7.72
N THR A 106 2.42 -5.98 8.33
CA THR A 106 3.69 -5.42 7.84
C THR A 106 4.61 -6.57 7.41
N GLY A 107 5.84 -6.25 7.00
CA GLY A 107 6.79 -7.30 6.71
C GLY A 107 8.20 -6.77 6.50
N SER A 108 9.13 -7.71 6.46
CA SER A 108 10.52 -7.52 6.07
C SER A 108 10.82 -8.43 4.90
N LEU A 109 11.89 -8.15 4.15
CA LEU A 109 12.27 -8.93 2.99
C LEU A 109 13.79 -8.98 2.81
N GLN A 110 14.37 -10.15 3.01
CA GLN A 110 15.73 -10.44 2.62
C GLN A 110 15.80 -10.51 1.09
N VAL A 111 16.53 -9.57 0.50
CA VAL A 111 16.65 -9.46 -0.94
C VAL A 111 17.58 -10.56 -1.46
N GLY A 112 17.19 -11.27 -2.51
CA GLY A 112 18.07 -12.21 -3.19
C GLY A 112 19.28 -11.53 -3.84
N ARG A 113 20.16 -12.31 -4.48
CA ARG A 113 21.40 -11.79 -5.09
C ARG A 113 21.20 -10.69 -6.13
N THR A 114 20.04 -10.67 -6.78
CA THR A 114 19.65 -9.68 -7.78
C THR A 114 18.22 -9.27 -7.51
N VAL A 115 17.77 -8.17 -8.12
CA VAL A 115 16.36 -7.75 -8.08
C VAL A 115 15.83 -7.62 -9.50
N GLU A 116 14.54 -7.89 -9.69
CA GLU A 116 13.87 -7.68 -10.97
C GLU A 116 13.91 -6.21 -11.40
N ASP A 117 13.90 -5.98 -12.71
CA ASP A 117 13.76 -4.64 -13.29
C ASP A 117 12.29 -4.31 -13.54
N PHE A 118 11.77 -3.34 -12.79
CA PHE A 118 10.37 -2.89 -12.87
C PHE A 118 10.26 -1.37 -12.67
N PRO A 119 9.22 -0.72 -13.22
CA PRO A 119 9.19 0.74 -13.37
C PRO A 119 8.58 1.50 -12.19
N PHE A 120 8.08 0.81 -11.16
CA PHE A 120 7.45 1.41 -9.98
C PHE A 120 8.39 1.32 -8.76
N LEU A 121 8.03 2.04 -7.70
CA LEU A 121 8.70 1.96 -6.40
C LEU A 121 8.13 0.79 -5.61
N CYS A 122 8.99 -0.09 -5.13
CA CYS A 122 8.67 -1.14 -4.17
C CYS A 122 9.33 -0.82 -2.82
N LYS A 123 8.58 -0.90 -1.72
CA LYS A 123 9.10 -0.81 -0.35
C LYS A 123 8.66 -2.04 0.45
N PRO A 124 9.43 -3.13 0.43
CA PRO A 124 9.03 -4.38 1.08
C PRO A 124 9.36 -4.42 2.58
N GLY A 125 9.86 -3.31 3.15
CA GLY A 125 10.37 -3.23 4.51
C GLY A 125 11.90 -3.41 4.58
N PRO A 126 12.47 -3.45 5.79
CA PRO A 126 13.89 -3.78 6.01
C PRO A 126 14.17 -5.26 5.68
N GLU A 127 15.43 -5.68 5.70
CA GLU A 127 15.79 -7.08 5.42
C GLU A 127 15.59 -8.01 6.61
N VAL A 128 15.53 -7.46 7.83
CA VAL A 128 15.33 -8.22 9.06
C VAL A 128 13.95 -7.94 9.65
N PRO A 129 13.28 -8.94 10.25
CA PRO A 129 11.99 -8.73 10.89
C PRO A 129 12.11 -7.79 12.09
N TYR A 130 11.01 -7.09 12.33
CA TYR A 130 10.88 -6.10 13.39
C TYR A 130 9.48 -6.20 14.00
N VAL A 131 9.29 -5.53 15.12
CA VAL A 131 7.96 -5.28 15.70
C VAL A 131 7.75 -3.79 15.92
N LEU A 132 6.50 -3.43 16.19
CA LEU A 132 6.09 -2.09 16.56
C LEU A 132 5.77 -2.07 18.06
N PRO A 133 6.69 -1.61 18.93
CA PRO A 133 6.50 -1.65 20.38
C PRO A 133 5.22 -0.95 20.84
N TYR A 134 4.82 0.13 20.17
CA TYR A 134 3.62 0.87 20.54
C TYR A 134 2.34 0.05 20.35
N LEU A 135 2.28 -0.82 19.32
CA LEU A 135 1.17 -1.77 19.15
C LEU A 135 1.23 -2.87 20.21
N LEU A 136 2.41 -3.47 20.43
CA LEU A 136 2.58 -4.56 21.40
C LEU A 136 2.49 -4.11 22.88
N ARG A 137 2.42 -2.80 23.16
CA ARG A 137 2.09 -2.26 24.49
C ARG A 137 0.59 -2.20 24.75
N ILE A 138 -0.23 -2.21 23.69
CA ILE A 138 -1.70 -2.18 23.84
C ILE A 138 -2.15 -3.55 24.36
N PRO A 139 -2.84 -3.60 25.52
CA PRO A 139 -3.31 -4.86 26.08
C PRO A 139 -4.18 -5.64 25.08
N GLY A 140 -3.86 -6.92 24.91
CA GLY A 140 -4.60 -7.81 24.01
C GLY A 140 -4.13 -7.78 22.55
N ILE A 141 -3.14 -6.97 22.18
CA ILE A 141 -2.48 -7.10 20.88
C ILE A 141 -1.39 -8.18 20.96
N ARG A 142 -1.39 -9.07 19.96
CA ARG A 142 -0.32 -10.04 19.71
C ARG A 142 0.09 -9.99 18.25
N ALA A 143 1.36 -10.25 17.96
CA ALA A 143 1.87 -10.38 16.60
C ALA A 143 2.30 -11.81 16.30
N VAL A 144 2.27 -12.19 15.02
CA VAL A 144 2.70 -13.51 14.52
C VAL A 144 3.65 -13.31 13.35
N LEU A 145 4.85 -13.90 13.45
CA LEU A 145 5.83 -13.99 12.37
C LEU A 145 5.61 -15.24 11.52
N SER A 146 5.74 -15.10 10.21
CA SER A 146 5.75 -16.23 9.28
C SER A 146 6.63 -15.94 8.05
N ARG A 147 7.28 -16.97 7.52
CA ARG A 147 8.08 -16.86 6.30
C ARG A 147 7.18 -16.94 5.07
N VAL A 148 7.43 -16.06 4.10
CA VAL A 148 6.80 -16.07 2.77
C VAL A 148 7.90 -16.10 1.71
N ALA A 149 7.93 -17.14 0.89
CA ALA A 149 8.81 -17.21 -0.28
C ALA A 149 8.27 -16.29 -1.38
N ILE A 150 9.10 -15.38 -1.92
CA ILE A 150 8.69 -14.40 -2.94
C ILE A 150 9.72 -14.45 -4.07
N GLY A 151 9.50 -15.31 -5.06
CA GLY A 151 10.45 -15.57 -6.13
C GLY A 151 11.82 -15.97 -5.57
N ARG A 152 12.83 -15.12 -5.81
CA ARG A 152 14.20 -15.29 -5.31
C ARG A 152 14.46 -14.66 -3.92
N HIS A 153 13.44 -14.04 -3.33
CA HIS A 153 13.51 -13.30 -2.07
C HIS A 153 12.85 -14.09 -0.94
N THR A 154 13.22 -13.75 0.29
CA THR A 154 12.60 -14.33 1.49
C THR A 154 11.96 -13.23 2.31
N GLY A 155 10.63 -13.22 2.34
CA GLY A 155 9.85 -12.32 3.18
C GLY A 155 9.58 -12.90 4.56
N THR A 156 9.46 -12.02 5.56
CA THR A 156 8.84 -12.35 6.84
C THR A 156 7.62 -11.46 7.02
N ALA A 157 6.43 -12.06 6.96
CA ALA A 157 5.18 -11.38 7.27
C ALA A 157 5.08 -11.19 8.79
N ILE A 158 4.62 -10.01 9.21
CA ILE A 158 4.40 -9.67 10.61
C ILE A 158 2.94 -9.25 10.73
N THR A 159 2.10 -10.15 11.25
CA THR A 159 0.65 -9.91 11.37
C THR A 159 0.27 -9.61 12.80
N TYR A 160 -0.40 -8.47 13.03
CA TYR A 160 -0.90 -8.05 14.33
C TYR A 160 -2.38 -8.40 14.46
N PHE A 161 -2.74 -8.94 15.62
CA PHE A 161 -4.10 -9.32 15.98
C PHE A 161 -4.50 -8.71 17.32
N SER A 162 -5.81 -8.49 17.52
CA SER A 162 -6.41 -8.12 18.81
C SER A 162 -7.75 -8.82 19.02
N GLN A 163 -8.08 -9.20 20.26
CA GLN A 163 -9.45 -9.60 20.62
C GLN A 163 -10.41 -8.41 20.71
N ASN A 164 -9.87 -7.23 21.05
CA ASN A 164 -10.59 -5.98 21.18
C ASN A 164 -9.77 -4.90 20.48
N PRO A 165 -9.91 -4.73 19.15
CA PRO A 165 -9.13 -3.74 18.43
C PRO A 165 -9.48 -2.35 18.98
N ALA A 166 -8.56 -1.78 19.76
CA ALA A 166 -8.64 -0.38 20.14
C ALA A 166 -8.54 0.48 18.87
N SER A 167 -9.04 1.70 18.92
CA SER A 167 -8.94 2.68 17.84
C SER A 167 -8.14 3.90 18.32
N GLY A 168 -7.76 4.79 17.39
CA GLY A 168 -7.12 6.06 17.74
C GLY A 168 -5.60 6.01 17.90
N PHE A 169 -4.94 4.98 17.38
CA PHE A 169 -3.47 4.93 17.26
C PHE A 169 -3.06 4.90 15.78
N PRO A 170 -1.85 5.39 15.44
CA PRO A 170 -1.32 5.30 14.09
C PRO A 170 -1.19 3.85 13.64
N LEU A 171 -1.71 3.52 12.46
CA LEU A 171 -1.52 2.20 11.88
C LEU A 171 -0.29 2.19 10.98
N PRO A 172 0.49 1.10 10.91
CA PRO A 172 1.57 1.00 9.95
C PRO A 172 1.03 0.77 8.54
N SER A 173 1.81 1.12 7.53
CA SER A 173 1.43 0.85 6.15
C SER A 173 1.33 -0.67 5.93
N GLU A 174 0.34 -1.09 5.14
CA GLU A 174 0.22 -2.49 4.75
C GLU A 174 1.46 -2.92 3.96
N TRP A 175 1.90 -4.16 4.17
CA TRP A 175 3.10 -4.67 3.53
C TRP A 175 3.11 -4.45 2.00
N GLY A 176 4.16 -3.78 1.52
CA GLY A 176 4.34 -3.45 0.10
C GLY A 176 3.41 -2.35 -0.43
N SER A 177 2.78 -1.55 0.44
CA SER A 177 1.79 -0.52 0.09
C SER A 177 2.03 0.77 0.89
N SER A 178 1.72 1.93 0.32
CA SER A 178 1.73 3.24 1.00
C SER A 178 0.54 3.45 1.92
N ARG A 179 -0.40 2.52 1.92
CA ARG A 179 -1.70 2.63 2.58
C ARG A 179 -1.80 1.69 3.77
N ASN A 180 -2.40 2.15 4.84
CA ASN A 180 -2.69 1.36 6.04
C ASN A 180 -4.08 0.75 5.88
N VAL A 181 -4.28 -0.48 6.34
CA VAL A 181 -5.56 -1.19 6.22
C VAL A 181 -5.96 -1.70 7.59
N PHE A 182 -7.17 -1.39 8.04
CA PHE A 182 -7.73 -1.93 9.27
C PHE A 182 -9.19 -2.32 9.11
N LEU A 183 -9.66 -3.18 10.01
CA LEU A 183 -11.06 -3.57 10.11
C LEU A 183 -11.82 -2.59 11.00
N ALA A 184 -12.76 -1.83 10.44
CA ALA A 184 -13.62 -0.96 11.22
C ALA A 184 -14.65 -1.78 12.02
N ALA A 185 -15.21 -1.19 13.08
CA ALA A 185 -16.25 -1.81 13.90
C ALA A 185 -17.51 -2.23 13.10
N SER A 186 -17.75 -1.62 11.93
CA SER A 186 -18.80 -2.01 10.99
C SER A 186 -18.51 -3.31 10.22
N GLY A 187 -17.31 -3.89 10.36
CA GLY A 187 -16.83 -5.05 9.62
C GLY A 187 -16.29 -4.72 8.22
N GLY A 188 -16.26 -3.45 7.83
CA GLY A 188 -15.66 -3.00 6.57
C GLY A 188 -14.16 -2.74 6.71
N LEU A 189 -13.39 -3.05 5.66
CA LEU A 189 -12.00 -2.62 5.56
C LEU A 189 -11.93 -1.13 5.26
N VAL A 190 -11.16 -0.40 6.06
CA VAL A 190 -10.87 1.03 5.86
C VAL A 190 -9.40 1.19 5.52
N THR A 191 -9.13 2.10 4.58
CA THR A 191 -7.79 2.41 4.11
C THR A 191 -7.43 3.85 4.46
N THR A 192 -6.30 4.06 5.14
CA THR A 192 -5.76 5.38 5.51
C THR A 192 -4.34 5.55 4.95
N GLN A 193 -3.68 6.64 5.34
CA GLN A 193 -2.31 6.96 4.94
C GLN A 193 -1.56 7.59 6.14
N ASP A 194 -1.69 6.94 7.29
CA ASP A 194 -0.95 7.28 8.49
C ASP A 194 0.54 6.96 8.29
N HIS A 195 1.41 7.82 8.80
CA HIS A 195 2.84 7.62 8.73
C HIS A 195 3.35 7.04 10.04
N VAL A 196 3.96 5.85 9.97
CA VAL A 196 4.74 5.27 11.08
C VAL A 196 6.20 5.37 10.67
N PRO A 197 7.02 6.15 11.40
CA PRO A 197 8.40 6.39 11.02
C PRO A 197 9.27 5.19 11.43
N GLU A 198 10.45 5.05 10.81
CA GLU A 198 11.31 3.87 10.97
C GLU A 198 11.86 3.71 12.41
N GLU A 199 12.01 4.83 13.13
CA GLU A 199 12.44 4.87 14.53
C GLU A 199 11.43 4.20 15.48
N ALA A 200 10.20 3.94 15.01
CA ALA A 200 9.22 3.17 15.76
C ALA A 200 9.46 1.65 15.68
N PHE A 201 10.42 1.17 14.87
CA PHE A 201 10.67 -0.25 14.68
C PHE A 201 11.63 -0.76 15.74
N ASP A 202 11.32 -1.93 16.32
CA ASP A 202 12.21 -2.64 17.22
C ASP A 202 12.64 -3.97 16.61
N TYR A 203 13.95 -4.14 16.51
CA TYR A 203 14.60 -5.31 15.91
C TYR A 203 15.00 -6.35 16.96
N ASP A 204 14.95 -6.03 18.25
CA ASP A 204 15.16 -7.01 19.31
C ASP A 204 13.85 -7.75 19.61
N LEU A 205 13.65 -8.86 18.91
CA LEU A 205 12.42 -9.64 18.99
C LEU A 205 12.32 -10.49 20.27
N LYS A 206 13.44 -10.75 20.95
CA LYS A 206 13.53 -11.72 22.05
C LYS A 206 12.58 -11.41 23.21
N PRO A 207 12.49 -10.16 23.73
CA PRO A 207 11.59 -9.85 24.84
C PRO A 207 10.13 -10.16 24.54
N TYR A 208 9.69 -9.91 23.29
CA TYR A 208 8.30 -10.13 22.87
C TYR A 208 7.98 -11.61 22.62
N LEU A 209 8.98 -12.39 22.20
CA LEU A 209 8.85 -13.84 22.04
C LEU A 209 8.73 -14.54 23.40
N GLU A 210 9.54 -14.12 24.37
CA GLU A 210 9.58 -14.68 25.73
C GLU A 210 8.30 -14.43 26.51
N ASP A 211 7.70 -13.23 26.38
CA ASP A 211 6.46 -12.88 27.08
C ASP A 211 5.17 -13.23 26.30
N GLY A 212 5.31 -13.81 25.10
CA GLY A 212 4.20 -14.30 24.29
C GLY A 212 3.39 -13.22 23.58
N ARG A 213 3.87 -11.97 23.54
CA ARG A 213 3.29 -10.92 22.68
C ARG A 213 3.63 -11.11 21.21
N LEU A 214 4.74 -11.79 20.92
CA LEU A 214 5.14 -12.22 19.59
C LEU A 214 5.13 -13.75 19.54
N LEU A 215 4.39 -14.30 18.58
CA LEU A 215 4.43 -15.71 18.24
C LEU A 215 5.06 -15.87 16.87
N TRP A 216 5.39 -17.10 16.52
CA TRP A 216 5.99 -17.41 15.24
C TRP A 216 5.50 -18.75 14.71
N ILE A 217 5.58 -18.87 13.38
CA ILE A 217 5.25 -20.07 12.63
C ILE A 217 6.54 -20.58 12.01
N ALA A 218 6.81 -21.87 12.12
CA ALA A 218 8.01 -22.43 11.52
C ALA A 218 7.97 -22.27 9.98
N PRO A 219 9.10 -21.97 9.32
CA PRO A 219 9.19 -21.99 7.87
C PRO A 219 8.61 -23.28 7.29
N GLU A 220 7.85 -23.16 6.20
CA GLU A 220 7.24 -24.28 5.48
C GLU A 220 6.16 -25.06 6.27
N ASP A 221 5.77 -24.60 7.46
CA ASP A 221 4.66 -25.17 8.21
C ASP A 221 3.31 -24.80 7.58
N ALA A 222 2.81 -25.69 6.73
CA ALA A 222 1.53 -25.53 6.03
C ALA A 222 0.33 -25.48 7.00
N GLU A 223 0.45 -26.04 8.21
CA GLU A 223 -0.60 -26.00 9.23
C GLU A 223 -0.59 -24.68 10.00
N LEU A 224 0.39 -23.80 9.78
CA LEU A 224 0.48 -22.51 10.47
C LEU A 224 0.47 -22.68 11.99
N THR A 225 1.24 -23.64 12.52
CA THR A 225 1.29 -23.94 13.95
C THR A 225 1.93 -22.78 14.70
N LEU A 226 1.21 -22.23 15.67
CA LEU A 226 1.71 -21.14 16.50
C LEU A 226 2.70 -21.68 17.54
N ARG A 227 3.86 -21.03 17.60
CA ARG A 227 4.92 -21.30 18.57
C ARG A 227 5.21 -20.04 19.37
N SER A 228 5.60 -20.21 20.63
CA SER A 228 5.97 -19.14 21.55
C SER A 228 7.39 -19.34 22.07
N GLY A 229 8.01 -18.27 22.59
CA GLY A 229 9.38 -18.30 23.07
C GLY A 229 10.42 -18.29 21.95
N ILE A 230 11.68 -18.29 22.38
CA ILE A 230 12.85 -18.15 21.50
C ILE A 230 13.44 -19.49 21.02
N ALA A 231 13.05 -20.60 21.65
CA ALA A 231 13.56 -21.92 21.32
C ALA A 231 13.26 -22.25 19.84
N ASP A 232 14.30 -22.52 19.07
CA ASP A 232 14.24 -22.83 17.63
C ASP A 232 13.58 -21.74 16.74
N CYS A 233 13.42 -20.52 17.26
CA CYS A 233 12.82 -19.42 16.50
C CYS A 233 13.79 -18.98 15.38
N PRO A 234 13.43 -19.10 14.10
CA PRO A 234 14.34 -18.82 12.99
C PRO A 234 14.36 -17.34 12.57
N TYR A 235 13.67 -16.48 13.32
CA TYR A 235 13.49 -15.07 13.00
C TYR A 235 14.34 -14.12 13.87
N VAL A 236 15.03 -14.65 14.87
CA VAL A 236 15.95 -13.88 15.72
C VAL A 236 17.36 -13.87 15.12
N ASP A 237 18.10 -12.79 15.38
CA ASP A 237 19.51 -12.64 15.00
C ASP A 237 19.80 -12.87 13.50
N LEU A 238 18.82 -12.59 12.63
CA LEU A 238 18.98 -12.69 11.18
C LEU A 238 19.93 -11.59 10.66
N PRO A 239 20.81 -11.89 9.69
CA PRO A 239 21.60 -10.87 9.02
C PRO A 239 20.73 -10.07 8.05
N GLY A 240 21.07 -8.79 7.87
CA GLY A 240 20.45 -7.91 6.89
C GLY A 240 20.40 -6.45 7.34
N ARG A 241 20.10 -5.56 6.39
CA ARG A 241 19.90 -4.13 6.66
C ARG A 241 18.64 -3.88 7.48
N ARG A 242 18.76 -3.01 8.48
CA ARG A 242 17.64 -2.51 9.29
C ARG A 242 16.97 -1.29 8.65
N SER A 243 17.66 -0.60 7.75
CA SER A 243 17.10 0.52 7.01
C SER A 243 15.96 0.08 6.07
N LEU A 244 14.91 0.89 5.93
CA LEU A 244 13.86 0.64 4.94
C LEU A 244 14.44 0.51 3.53
N LEU A 245 14.03 -0.52 2.80
CA LEU A 245 14.45 -0.73 1.41
C LEU A 245 13.56 0.00 0.42
N PHE A 246 14.19 0.59 -0.57
CA PHE A 246 13.55 1.21 -1.74
C PHE A 246 14.07 0.49 -2.98
N ILE A 247 13.17 -0.07 -3.78
CA ILE A 247 13.54 -0.91 -4.92
C ILE A 247 12.83 -0.43 -6.16
N SER A 248 13.59 -0.18 -7.22
CA SER A 248 13.06 0.16 -8.54
C SER A 248 14.17 0.01 -9.58
N ARG A 249 13.82 -0.23 -10.85
CA ARG A 249 14.79 -0.25 -11.96
C ARG A 249 15.99 -1.19 -11.74
N GLY A 250 15.75 -2.36 -11.14
CA GLY A 250 16.77 -3.35 -10.83
C GLY A 250 17.79 -2.92 -9.76
N LYS A 251 17.52 -1.84 -9.04
CA LYS A 251 18.40 -1.27 -8.01
C LYS A 251 17.71 -1.27 -6.64
N VAL A 252 18.54 -1.29 -5.60
CA VAL A 252 18.13 -1.26 -4.20
C VAL A 252 18.83 -0.10 -3.51
N TRP A 253 18.05 0.69 -2.79
CA TRP A 253 18.48 1.81 -1.98
C TRP A 253 17.97 1.64 -0.55
N THR A 254 18.50 2.44 0.36
CA THR A 254 18.06 2.47 1.76
C THR A 254 17.59 3.87 2.15
N SER A 255 16.97 4.03 3.31
CA SER A 255 16.71 5.35 3.89
C SER A 255 18.01 6.13 4.17
N GLU A 256 19.12 5.44 4.41
CA GLU A 256 20.46 6.02 4.63
C GLU A 256 21.19 6.39 3.33
N ASP A 257 20.89 5.68 2.23
CA ASP A 257 21.45 5.91 0.88
C ASP A 257 20.30 5.92 -0.14
N PRO A 258 19.52 7.02 -0.21
CA PRO A 258 18.32 7.09 -1.01
C PRO A 258 18.63 7.09 -2.52
N PRO A 259 17.66 6.70 -3.37
CA PRO A 259 17.84 6.76 -4.81
C PRO A 259 18.23 8.18 -5.27
N PRO A 260 19.12 8.31 -6.28
CA PRO A 260 19.32 9.59 -6.92
C PRO A 260 17.97 10.07 -7.46
N MET A 261 17.60 11.29 -7.09
CA MET A 261 16.34 11.89 -7.53
C MET A 261 16.32 11.90 -9.07
N PRO A 262 15.25 11.43 -9.73
CA PRO A 262 15.29 11.27 -11.18
C PRO A 262 15.48 12.62 -11.88
N ASP A 263 16.33 12.64 -12.92
CA ASP A 263 16.69 13.83 -13.72
C ASP A 263 15.50 14.64 -14.27
N LYS A 264 14.29 14.07 -14.32
CA LYS A 264 13.07 14.83 -14.69
C LYS A 264 12.69 15.92 -13.69
N PHE A 265 13.36 15.98 -12.53
CA PHE A 265 13.27 17.07 -11.56
C PHE A 265 14.49 18.02 -11.63
N ALA A 266 15.51 17.74 -12.44
CA ALA A 266 16.70 18.59 -12.56
C ALA A 266 16.40 19.97 -13.17
N ASP A 267 15.38 20.06 -14.03
CA ASP A 267 14.91 21.32 -14.63
C ASP A 267 13.83 22.02 -13.80
N ILE A 268 13.41 21.46 -12.65
CA ILE A 268 12.59 22.18 -11.69
C ILE A 268 13.57 22.94 -10.80
N PRO A 269 13.60 24.28 -10.81
CA PRO A 269 14.56 25.03 -10.01
C PRO A 269 14.42 24.60 -8.56
N MET A 270 15.55 24.25 -7.91
CA MET A 270 15.60 24.14 -6.46
C MET A 270 15.22 25.52 -5.91
N VAL A 271 13.95 25.69 -5.56
CA VAL A 271 13.58 26.74 -4.62
C VAL A 271 14.17 26.31 -3.29
N ASP A 272 15.04 27.16 -2.74
CA ASP A 272 15.59 26.97 -1.42
C ASP A 272 14.41 26.79 -0.45
N PHE A 273 14.37 25.67 0.28
CA PHE A 273 13.27 25.39 1.20
C PHE A 273 13.15 26.46 2.29
N SER A 274 14.22 27.23 2.57
CA SER A 274 14.12 28.42 3.43
C SER A 274 13.46 29.62 2.73
N ASP A 275 13.63 29.80 1.43
CA ASP A 275 12.96 30.85 0.67
C ASP A 275 11.47 30.56 0.51
N VAL A 276 11.09 29.28 0.29
CA VAL A 276 9.68 28.86 0.26
C VAL A 276 9.00 29.07 1.60
N MET A 277 9.68 28.78 2.72
CA MET A 277 9.11 28.99 4.05
C MET A 277 9.07 30.48 4.44
N ALA A 278 10.06 31.27 4.02
CA ALA A 278 10.07 32.72 4.22
C ALA A 278 8.98 33.43 3.40
N GLU A 279 8.74 32.98 2.15
CA GLU A 279 7.66 33.51 1.31
C GLU A 279 6.27 33.15 1.88
N ILE A 280 6.07 31.94 2.42
CA ILE A 280 4.82 31.52 3.09
C ILE A 280 4.49 32.38 4.33
N GLU A 281 5.50 32.80 5.10
CA GLU A 281 5.29 33.69 6.26
C GLU A 281 4.94 35.12 5.84
N THR A 282 5.47 35.60 4.71
CA THR A 282 5.15 36.95 4.19
C THR A 282 3.82 37.03 3.43
N GLU A 283 3.39 35.98 2.73
CA GLU A 283 2.11 35.95 1.98
C GLU A 283 0.88 35.74 2.86
N ALA A 284 1.02 35.20 4.08
CA ALA A 284 -0.08 35.11 5.05
C ALA A 284 -0.64 36.48 5.48
N ALA A 285 0.08 37.58 5.19
CA ALA A 285 -0.33 38.94 5.51
C ALA A 285 -1.03 39.68 4.36
N SER A 286 -1.09 39.16 3.13
CA SER A 286 -1.76 39.87 2.03
C SER A 286 -2.18 38.98 0.86
N SER A 287 -3.51 38.93 0.67
CA SER A 287 -4.24 38.73 -0.61
C SER A 287 -5.01 37.40 -0.85
N LYS A 288 -6.03 37.54 -1.71
CA LYS A 288 -7.24 36.70 -1.91
C LYS A 288 -7.01 35.49 -2.83
N PRO A 289 -7.92 34.49 -2.85
CA PRO A 289 -7.62 33.14 -3.32
C PRO A 289 -7.65 33.01 -4.84
N THR A 290 -6.59 32.42 -5.42
CA THR A 290 -6.61 31.84 -6.77
C THR A 290 -6.78 30.32 -6.67
N LYS A 291 -7.54 29.75 -7.62
CA LYS A 291 -8.12 28.40 -7.61
C LYS A 291 -7.16 27.30 -7.14
N SER A 292 -7.46 26.74 -5.97
CA SER A 292 -6.85 25.51 -5.50
C SER A 292 -7.21 24.35 -6.45
N THR A 293 -6.22 23.58 -6.84
CA THR A 293 -6.44 22.35 -7.62
C THR A 293 -6.89 21.28 -6.64
N THR A 294 -8.21 21.18 -6.42
CA THR A 294 -8.78 20.16 -5.53
C THR A 294 -8.45 18.77 -6.09
N THR A 295 -7.94 17.86 -5.28
CA THR A 295 -7.77 16.44 -5.61
C THR A 295 -8.84 15.62 -4.89
N ARG A 296 -9.28 14.51 -5.48
CA ARG A 296 -10.25 13.56 -4.87
C ARG A 296 -9.72 12.13 -4.99
N ARG A 297 -10.25 11.19 -4.20
CA ARG A 297 -9.88 9.77 -4.30
C ARG A 297 -10.78 9.02 -5.30
N CYS A 298 -10.19 8.09 -6.04
CA CYS A 298 -10.93 7.20 -6.94
C CYS A 298 -11.81 6.26 -6.10
N PRO A 299 -13.13 6.19 -6.35
CA PRO A 299 -14.05 5.32 -5.60
C PRO A 299 -13.84 3.82 -5.85
N HIS A 300 -13.01 3.45 -6.83
CA HIS A 300 -12.78 2.05 -7.20
C HIS A 300 -11.44 1.49 -6.73
N CYS A 301 -10.41 2.33 -6.59
CA CYS A 301 -9.07 1.88 -6.20
C CYS A 301 -8.40 2.75 -5.15
N GLY A 302 -9.02 3.84 -4.69
CA GLY A 302 -8.49 4.71 -3.63
C GLY A 302 -7.43 5.73 -4.07
N GLU A 303 -6.99 5.68 -5.35
CA GLU A 303 -5.92 6.52 -5.88
C GLU A 303 -6.30 8.00 -5.96
N ALA A 304 -5.34 8.90 -5.73
CA ALA A 304 -5.57 10.33 -5.90
C ALA A 304 -5.79 10.67 -7.38
N VAL A 305 -6.86 11.39 -7.68
CA VAL A 305 -7.21 11.83 -9.02
C VAL A 305 -7.54 13.33 -8.99
N ARG A 306 -7.22 14.05 -10.07
CA ARG A 306 -7.57 15.47 -10.19
C ARG A 306 -9.09 15.68 -10.09
N ALA A 307 -9.54 16.74 -9.41
CA ALA A 307 -10.96 17.12 -9.47
C ALA A 307 -11.35 17.39 -10.93
N GLY A 308 -12.44 16.75 -11.38
CA GLY A 308 -12.90 16.80 -12.76
C GLY A 308 -12.35 15.69 -13.68
N ALA A 309 -11.42 14.85 -13.21
CA ALA A 309 -11.00 13.67 -13.96
C ALA A 309 -12.20 12.74 -14.22
N LYS A 310 -12.40 12.33 -15.47
CA LYS A 310 -13.47 11.41 -15.88
C LYS A 310 -13.10 9.94 -15.67
N PHE A 311 -11.81 9.62 -15.73
CA PHE A 311 -11.27 8.27 -15.57
C PHE A 311 -10.12 8.27 -14.57
N CYS A 312 -9.95 7.16 -13.84
CA CYS A 312 -8.79 6.98 -12.97
C CYS A 312 -7.59 6.51 -13.78
N GLY A 313 -6.51 7.29 -13.81
CA GLY A 313 -5.26 6.91 -14.51
C GLY A 313 -4.57 5.67 -13.94
N HIS A 314 -4.95 5.21 -12.74
CA HIS A 314 -4.40 4.00 -12.13
C HIS A 314 -5.22 2.74 -12.42
N CYS A 315 -6.54 2.76 -12.17
CA CYS A 315 -7.39 1.57 -12.36
C CYS A 315 -8.20 1.56 -13.66
N GLY A 316 -8.16 2.63 -14.45
CA GLY A 316 -8.87 2.76 -15.73
C GLY A 316 -10.39 2.95 -15.63
N LYS A 317 -10.99 2.76 -14.44
CA LYS A 317 -12.44 2.87 -14.27
C LYS A 317 -12.91 4.32 -14.34
N ASN A 318 -14.10 4.50 -14.89
CA ASN A 318 -14.79 5.78 -14.95
C ASN A 318 -15.15 6.25 -13.53
N ILE A 319 -14.90 7.52 -13.24
CA ILE A 319 -15.08 8.14 -11.93
C ILE A 319 -16.03 9.35 -11.97
N THR A 320 -16.79 9.54 -13.06
CA THR A 320 -17.85 10.55 -13.18
C THR A 320 -19.05 10.18 -12.31
N VAL A 321 -18.87 10.28 -11.00
CA VAL A 321 -19.96 10.32 -10.02
C VAL A 321 -20.05 11.78 -9.56
N PRO A 322 -21.25 12.40 -9.56
CA PRO A 322 -21.43 13.77 -9.06
C PRO A 322 -20.81 13.89 -7.67
N ALA A 323 -19.93 14.89 -7.49
CA ALA A 323 -19.17 15.10 -6.25
C ALA A 323 -20.08 15.20 -5.01
N ASP A 324 -21.31 15.69 -5.22
CA ASP A 324 -22.33 15.93 -4.19
C ASP A 324 -22.85 14.66 -3.51
N ASN A 325 -22.57 13.48 -4.07
CA ASN A 325 -23.00 12.19 -3.52
C ASN A 325 -21.81 11.32 -3.12
N LEU A 326 -20.65 11.90 -2.83
CA LEU A 326 -19.48 11.16 -2.36
C LEU A 326 -19.07 11.64 -0.99
N CYS A 327 -18.75 10.70 -0.12
CA CYS A 327 -18.19 11.02 1.17
C CYS A 327 -16.79 11.63 0.98
N PRO A 328 -16.50 12.82 1.53
CA PRO A 328 -15.18 13.43 1.41
C PRO A 328 -14.10 12.63 2.15
N ALA A 329 -14.48 11.85 3.17
CA ALA A 329 -13.55 11.05 3.95
C ALA A 329 -13.20 9.70 3.30
N CYS A 330 -14.18 8.95 2.79
CA CYS A 330 -13.93 7.60 2.25
C CYS A 330 -14.18 7.44 0.75
N GLY A 331 -14.69 8.47 0.06
CA GLY A 331 -15.03 8.41 -1.38
C GLY A 331 -16.23 7.52 -1.71
N GLY A 332 -16.89 6.94 -0.71
CA GLY A 332 -18.07 6.09 -0.88
C GLY A 332 -19.30 6.89 -1.32
N LYS A 333 -20.19 6.27 -2.10
CA LYS A 333 -21.43 6.91 -2.55
C LYS A 333 -22.38 7.13 -1.37
N VAL A 334 -22.84 8.35 -1.19
CA VAL A 334 -23.75 8.76 -0.13
C VAL A 334 -25.08 9.15 -0.75
N ALA A 335 -26.18 8.74 -0.13
CA ALA A 335 -27.50 9.15 -0.57
C ALA A 335 -27.65 10.68 -0.44
N PRO A 336 -28.36 11.34 -1.38
CA PRO A 336 -28.59 12.79 -1.30
C PRO A 336 -29.16 13.18 0.08
N LYS A 337 -28.54 14.17 0.74
CA LYS A 337 -28.93 14.69 2.07
C LYS A 337 -28.71 13.73 3.26
N ALA A 338 -27.96 12.63 3.11
CA ALA A 338 -27.64 11.78 4.26
C ALA A 338 -26.77 12.56 5.26
N LYS A 339 -27.13 12.55 6.54
CA LYS A 339 -26.37 13.22 7.62
C LYS A 339 -25.05 12.52 7.94
N PHE A 340 -24.95 11.24 7.59
CA PHE A 340 -23.79 10.39 7.83
C PHE A 340 -23.56 9.50 6.61
N CYS A 341 -22.31 9.25 6.28
CA CYS A 341 -21.94 8.27 5.27
C CYS A 341 -22.27 6.86 5.76
N GLY A 342 -23.12 6.13 5.04
CA GLY A 342 -23.46 4.73 5.34
C GLY A 342 -22.31 3.73 5.14
N HIS A 343 -21.15 4.18 4.67
CA HIS A 343 -19.97 3.34 4.48
C HIS A 343 -18.88 3.55 5.54
N CYS A 344 -18.60 4.79 5.96
CA CYS A 344 -17.53 5.09 6.92
C CYS A 344 -17.99 5.82 8.20
N GLY A 345 -19.28 6.17 8.33
CA GLY A 345 -19.81 6.89 9.48
C GLY A 345 -19.43 8.39 9.54
N HIS A 346 -18.62 8.89 8.60
CA HIS A 346 -18.27 10.31 8.53
C HIS A 346 -19.53 11.17 8.42
N ARG A 347 -19.59 12.21 9.25
CA ARG A 347 -20.71 13.15 9.27
C ARG A 347 -20.63 14.02 8.01
N MET A 348 -21.71 14.02 7.23
CA MET A 348 -21.80 14.84 6.04
C MET A 348 -22.21 16.24 6.48
N GLU A 349 -21.35 17.23 6.26
CA GLU A 349 -21.74 18.62 6.41
C GLU A 349 -22.70 18.97 5.27
N LYS A 350 -23.80 19.63 5.61
CA LYS A 350 -24.75 20.12 4.59
C LYS A 350 -24.05 21.21 3.77
N PRO A 351 -24.39 21.36 2.47
CA PRO A 351 -23.97 22.54 1.72
C PRO A 351 -24.52 23.82 2.38
#